data_AF-A0A6V7KW40-F1
#
_entry.id   AF-A0A6V7KW40-F1
#
_cell.length_a   1.000
_cell.length_b   1.000
_cell.length_c   1.000
_cell.angle_alpha   90.00
_cell.angle_beta   90.00
_cell.angle_gamma   90.00
#
_symmetry.space_group_name_H-M   'P 1'
#
loop_
_entity.id
_entity.type
_entity.pdbx_description
1 polymer ?
#
loop_
_entity_poly.entity_id
_entity_poly.type
_entity_poly.pdbx_seq_one_letter_code
_entity_poly.pdbx_strand_id
1 'polypeptide(L)' 'LKTIFVAGEQCDYESKVWAEKVFKVPILNHWWQTETGHAITATCLGLGQSLKPPQYTTGMPFPGYD' A
#
# COMPACT_ATOMS: atom_id res chain seq x y z
N LEU A 1 -6.08 15.18 4.25
CA LEU A 1 -5.49 13.83 4.04
C LEU A 1 -5.95 13.31 2.68
N LYS A 2 -5.06 12.75 1.86
CA LYS A 2 -5.43 12.25 0.50
C LYS A 2 -5.35 10.73 0.38
N THR A 3 -4.40 10.10 1.07
CA THR A 3 -4.13 8.65 1.06
C THR A 3 -3.38 8.30 2.34
N ILE A 4 -3.61 7.10 2.87
CA ILE A 4 -2.82 6.54 3.98
C ILE A 4 -2.04 5.35 3.43
N PHE A 5 -0.78 5.24 3.84
CA PHE A 5 0.07 4.10 3.55
C PHE A 5 0.32 3.30 4.83
N VAL A 6 0.25 1.98 4.73
CA VAL A 6 0.53 1.04 5.83
C VAL A 6 1.63 0.07 5.40
N ALA A 7 2.47 -0.33 6.36
CA ALA A 7 3.56 -1.28 6.20
C ALA A 7 3.99 -1.82 7.57
N GLY A 8 4.87 -2.82 7.56
CA GLY A 8 5.51 -3.40 8.75
C GLY A 8 4.96 -4.78 9.13
N GLU A 9 3.71 -5.06 8.79
CA GLU A 9 3.08 -6.37 8.97
C GLU A 9 2.04 -6.65 7.88
N GLN A 10 1.42 -7.83 7.95
CA GLN A 10 0.32 -8.19 7.07
C GLN A 10 -0.87 -7.26 7.32
N CYS A 11 -1.23 -6.44 6.32
CA CYS A 11 -2.44 -5.64 6.38
C CYS A 11 -3.67 -6.54 6.11
N ASP A 12 -4.41 -6.86 7.17
CA ASP A 12 -5.66 -7.59 7.01
C ASP A 12 -6.73 -6.74 6.30
N TYR A 13 -7.58 -7.41 5.53
CA TYR A 13 -8.54 -6.74 4.66
C TYR A 13 -9.66 -6.03 5.43
N GLU A 14 -10.03 -6.53 6.61
CA GLU A 14 -11.11 -5.92 7.40
C GLU A 14 -10.67 -4.59 7.99
N SER A 15 -9.47 -4.53 8.58
CA SER A 15 -8.85 -3.29 9.07
C SER A 15 -8.67 -2.28 7.96
N LYS A 16 -8.23 -2.72 6.77
CA LYS A 16 -8.15 -1.85 5.58
C LYS A 16 -9.52 -1.23 5.27
N VAL A 17 -10.56 -2.04 5.08
CA VAL A 17 -11.90 -1.57 4.71
C VAL A 17 -12.51 -0.69 5.80
N TRP A 18 -12.29 -1.02 7.07
CA TRP A 18 -12.69 -0.20 8.19
C TRP A 18 -12.00 1.17 8.15
N ALA A 19 -10.68 1.21 7.96
CA ALA A 19 -9.91 2.45 7.90
C ALA A 19 -10.33 3.33 6.70
N GLU A 20 -10.59 2.73 5.53
CA GLU A 20 -11.15 3.45 4.37
C GLU A 20 -12.49 4.10 4.72
N LYS A 21 -13.36 3.40 5.47
CA LYS A 21 -14.66 3.94 5.92
C LYS A 21 -14.52 5.05 6.96
N VAL A 22 -13.54 4.97 7.85
CA VAL A 22 -13.32 5.98 8.90
C VAL A 22 -12.66 7.23 8.34
N PHE A 23 -11.55 7.08 7.62
CA PHE A 23 -10.75 8.20 7.13
C PHE A 23 -11.21 8.76 5.79
N LYS A 24 -12.11 8.07 5.08
CA LYS A 24 -12.67 8.48 3.77
C LYS A 24 -11.60 8.73 2.70
N VAL A 25 -10.47 8.04 2.80
CA VAL A 25 -9.36 8.08 1.84
C VAL A 25 -8.88 6.65 1.56
N PRO A 26 -8.24 6.39 0.41
CA PRO A 26 -7.66 5.07 0.12
C PRO A 26 -6.60 4.69 1.15
N ILE A 27 -6.57 3.40 1.50
CA ILE A 27 -5.56 2.79 2.35
C ILE A 27 -4.72 1.84 1.48
N LEU A 28 -3.45 2.17 1.31
CA LEU A 28 -2.53 1.44 0.44
C LEU A 28 -1.50 0.70 1.28
N ASN A 29 -1.48 -0.61 1.14
CA ASN A 29 -0.47 -1.47 1.74
C ASN A 29 0.79 -1.46 0.86
N HIS A 30 1.96 -1.42 1.49
CA HIS A 30 3.26 -1.58 0.85
C HIS A 30 4.18 -2.43 1.73
N TRP A 31 5.18 -3.06 1.11
CA TRP A 31 6.11 -3.94 1.82
C TRP A 31 7.54 -3.45 1.68
N TRP A 32 8.28 -3.46 2.79
CA TRP A 32 9.70 -3.15 2.87
C TRP A 32 10.28 -3.67 4.18
N GLN A 33 11.60 -3.60 4.30
CA GLN A 33 12.34 -3.90 5.53
C GLN A 33 13.57 -2.99 5.67
N THR A 34 14.19 -3.01 6.84
CA THR A 34 15.35 -2.17 7.20
C THR A 34 16.44 -2.20 6.14
N GLU A 35 16.78 -3.39 5.63
CA GLU A 35 17.85 -3.63 4.65
C GLU A 35 17.57 -2.97 3.30
N THR A 36 16.30 -2.79 2.94
CA THR A 36 15.92 -2.17 1.66
C THR A 36 15.80 -0.66 1.73
N GLY A 37 15.53 -0.08 2.91
CA GLY A 37 15.40 1.36 3.11
C GLY A 37 14.21 2.04 2.39
N HIS A 38 13.48 1.32 1.54
CA HIS A 38 12.31 1.79 0.80
C HIS A 38 11.41 0.62 0.36
N ALA A 39 10.23 0.95 -0.18
CA ALA A 39 9.26 -0.03 -0.67
C ALA A 39 9.88 -1.00 -1.71
N ILE A 40 9.74 -2.30 -1.45
CA ILE A 40 9.97 -3.37 -2.42
C ILE A 40 8.75 -3.51 -3.32
N THR A 41 7.55 -3.46 -2.74
CA THR A 41 6.28 -3.42 -3.48
C THR A 41 5.41 -2.30 -2.98
N ALA A 42 4.78 -1.54 -3.87
CA ALA A 42 3.82 -0.50 -3.52
C ALA A 42 2.85 -0.16 -4.66
N THR A 43 1.80 0.59 -4.34
CA THR A 43 1.00 1.32 -5.34
C THR A 43 1.58 2.72 -5.54
N CYS A 44 2.22 2.96 -6.68
CA CYS A 44 2.92 4.19 -7.05
C CYS A 44 1.95 5.25 -7.60
N LEU A 45 1.44 6.11 -6.72
CA LEU A 45 0.50 7.18 -7.07
C LEU A 45 1.01 8.13 -8.14
N GLY A 46 2.29 8.52 -8.06
CA GLY A 46 2.93 9.41 -9.02
C GLY A 46 3.07 8.82 -10.43
N LEU A 47 2.91 7.50 -10.56
CA LEU A 47 2.96 6.77 -11.83
C LEU A 47 1.55 6.40 -12.35
N GLY A 48 0.49 6.95 -11.76
CA GLY A 48 -0.88 6.75 -12.23
C GLY A 48 -1.46 5.36 -11.94
N GLN A 49 -0.88 4.61 -11.00
CA GLN A 49 -1.42 3.30 -10.61
C GLN A 49 -2.78 3.44 -9.90
N SER A 50 -3.61 2.41 -10.04
CA SER A 50 -4.96 2.37 -9.46
C SER A 50 -4.94 2.46 -7.93
N LEU A 51 -5.81 3.30 -7.37
CA LEU A 51 -6.06 3.38 -5.92
C LEU A 51 -6.85 2.18 -5.37
N LYS A 52 -7.27 1.26 -6.24
CA LYS A 52 -8.05 0.06 -5.91
C LYS A 52 -7.26 -1.17 -6.35
N PRO A 53 -6.12 -1.47 -5.70
CA PRO A 53 -5.38 -2.67 -6.01
C PRO A 53 -6.17 -3.92 -5.56
N PRO A 54 -5.83 -5.12 -6.06
CA PRO A 54 -6.44 -6.37 -5.63
C PRO A 54 -6.44 -6.56 -4.10
N GLN A 55 -7.29 -7.44 -3.60
CA GLN A 55 -7.30 -7.77 -2.18
C GLN A 55 -5.98 -8.44 -1.75
N TYR A 56 -5.58 -8.20 -0.50
CA TYR A 56 -4.39 -8.82 0.13
C TYR A 56 -3.05 -8.57 -0.58
N THR A 57 -2.96 -7.56 -1.43
CA THR A 57 -1.71 -7.16 -2.09
C THR A 57 -0.99 -6.05 -1.34
N THR A 58 0.33 -5.99 -1.49
CA THR A 58 1.21 -4.90 -1.10
C THR A 58 1.57 -4.00 -2.30
N GLY A 59 0.90 -4.18 -3.45
CA GLY A 59 1.14 -3.44 -4.68
C GLY A 59 2.04 -4.19 -5.66
N MET A 60 2.48 -3.47 -6.70
CA MET A 60 3.40 -3.99 -7.71
C MET A 60 4.85 -3.84 -7.23
N PRO A 61 5.82 -4.58 -7.80
CA PRO A 61 7.24 -4.28 -7.60
C PRO A 61 7.52 -2.79 -7.81
N PHE A 62 8.20 -2.18 -6.84
CA PHE A 62 8.60 -0.79 -6.93
C PHE A 62 9.68 -0.66 -8.01
N PRO A 63 9.76 0.44 -8.78
CA PRO A 63 10.79 0.60 -9.80
C PRO A 63 12.20 0.31 -9.24
N GLY A 64 12.87 -0.68 -9.83
CA GLY A 64 14.16 -1.20 -9.35
C GLY A 64 14.11 -2.60 -8.72
N TYR A 65 12.92 -3.15 -8.48
CA TYR A 65 12.69 -4.54 -8.08
C TYR A 65 11.93 -5.28 -9.19
N ASP A 66 12.30 -6.55 -9.42
CA ASP A 66 11.67 -7.47 -10.37
C ASP A 66 10.78 -8.50 -9.66
#